data_AF-A0A2E7NHE0-F1
#
_entry.id   AF-A0A2E7NHE0-F1
#
_cell.length_a   1.000
_cell.length_b   1.000
_cell.length_c   1.000
_cell.angle_alpha   90.00
_cell.angle_beta   90.00
_cell.angle_gamma   90.00
#
_symmetry.space_group_name_H-M   'P 1'
#
loop_
_entity.id
_entity.type
_entity.pdbx_description
1 polymer ?
#
loop_
_entity_poly.entity_id
_entity_poly.type
_entity_poly.pdbx_seq_one_letter_code
_entity_poly.pdbx_strand_id
1 'polypeptide(L)'
;MKTFFRFLVPCALVFSVPVVPFAAQPSFQSLVEPFLENHCFDCHDEETKKGDLVLDGLTEVNEENFGVWKSVWEQVALKEMPPKKKKNQPETIDRFRLSQWIVEELERTTEDKGGFDSHRLPTKANHLDHDLLFGELPKDLEPASTPARIWRINPQEHLVRLNELINKEPEYNPKTPGLRARGDHIPWNNQGEIKVYYGLDRIKGQVGGSAAYAAAITGFSPILNTSGRHGLRSYPILYSVNGAQASQIARHAEDIVRFMAYGPKIEPYQFTGKLPEKYKGVDIRGTVESLFYKEEVMRPLTPVYDLVQEENPSEDKLRAAVDFLFEALAFREPSSKESDLYLKILKESIAGLGLKEGVVLGLTPIFLDQDALFRPELAQYGKPDQYGRVMLQGHELAVAVNGAFSYLKPDAELKKALKEGRLETREDVRREVTRILSDESIRKPRILQFFHEYFDYDLAGGICKDSKALNAAGGRSKFPNVMFGMTASVDRLIELIVQEDKQVLK
;
A
#
# COMPACT_ATOMS: atom_id res chain seq x y z
N MET A 1 -50.12 -25.24 -52.52
CA MET A 1 -50.27 -23.91 -51.87
C MET A 1 -50.94 -24.12 -50.52
N LYS A 2 -50.42 -23.47 -49.46
CA LYS A 2 -50.74 -23.57 -48.01
C LYS A 2 -49.70 -24.32 -47.16
N THR A 3 -48.64 -23.58 -46.86
CA THR A 3 -47.67 -23.76 -45.78
C THR A 3 -48.37 -23.61 -44.42
N PHE A 4 -48.20 -24.60 -43.53
CA PHE A 4 -48.58 -24.49 -42.11
C PHE A 4 -47.31 -24.16 -41.30
N PHE A 5 -47.21 -22.92 -40.81
CA PHE A 5 -46.23 -22.53 -39.79
C PHE A 5 -46.78 -22.93 -38.41
N ARG A 6 -46.10 -23.86 -37.72
CA ARG A 6 -46.31 -24.14 -36.29
C ARG A 6 -45.45 -23.17 -35.49
N PHE A 7 -46.08 -22.22 -34.80
CA PHE A 7 -45.44 -21.42 -33.77
C PHE A 7 -45.20 -22.30 -32.53
N LEU A 8 -43.93 -22.50 -32.17
CA LEU A 8 -43.53 -23.01 -30.86
C LEU A 8 -43.49 -21.82 -29.90
N VAL A 9 -44.39 -21.81 -28.92
CA VAL A 9 -44.37 -20.88 -27.79
C VAL A 9 -43.26 -21.33 -26.83
N PRO A 10 -42.25 -20.51 -26.51
CA PRO A 10 -41.26 -20.87 -25.50
C PRO A 10 -41.90 -20.73 -24.12
N CYS A 11 -42.00 -21.86 -23.42
CA CYS A 11 -42.41 -21.90 -22.01
C CYS A 11 -41.29 -21.27 -21.17
N ALA A 12 -41.47 -20.03 -20.75
CA ALA A 12 -40.56 -19.36 -19.82
C ALA A 12 -40.68 -20.03 -18.44
N LEU A 13 -39.74 -20.92 -18.13
CA LEU A 13 -39.51 -21.39 -16.77
C LEU A 13 -39.00 -20.20 -15.95
N VAL A 14 -39.91 -19.59 -15.18
CA VAL A 14 -39.57 -18.61 -14.15
C VAL A 14 -38.82 -19.36 -13.05
N PHE A 15 -37.48 -19.25 -13.06
CA PHE A 15 -36.67 -19.64 -11.92
C PHE A 15 -36.97 -18.68 -10.77
N SER A 16 -37.87 -19.11 -9.87
CA SER A 16 -38.00 -18.54 -8.54
C SER A 16 -36.65 -18.77 -7.83
N VAL A 17 -35.85 -17.70 -7.71
CA VAL A 17 -34.75 -17.68 -6.75
C VAL A 17 -35.41 -17.72 -5.38
N PRO A 18 -35.13 -18.72 -4.52
CA PRO A 18 -35.60 -18.69 -3.15
C PRO A 18 -34.93 -17.48 -2.47
N VAL A 19 -35.72 -16.45 -2.19
CA VAL A 19 -35.32 -15.37 -1.29
C VAL A 19 -35.15 -16.04 0.08
N VAL A 20 -33.91 -16.34 0.44
CA VAL A 20 -33.59 -16.70 1.82
C VAL A 20 -33.91 -15.46 2.65
N PRO A 21 -34.80 -15.54 3.66
CA PRO A 21 -35.09 -14.39 4.49
C PRO A 21 -33.80 -14.00 5.19
N PHE A 22 -33.27 -12.83 4.82
CA PHE A 22 -32.27 -12.15 5.62
C PHE A 22 -32.85 -12.05 7.03
N ALA A 23 -32.09 -12.46 8.06
CA ALA A 23 -32.48 -12.15 9.42
C ALA A 23 -32.76 -10.63 9.46
N ALA A 24 -33.94 -10.25 9.95
CA ALA A 24 -34.33 -8.84 9.98
C ALA A 24 -33.21 -8.04 10.67
N GLN A 25 -32.68 -7.02 9.98
CA GLN A 25 -31.69 -6.15 10.59
C GLN A 25 -32.26 -5.59 11.89
N PRO A 26 -31.47 -5.55 12.98
CA PRO A 26 -31.95 -5.05 14.26
C PRO A 26 -32.46 -3.61 14.08
N SER A 27 -33.70 -3.36 14.51
CA SER A 27 -34.29 -2.03 14.43
C SER A 27 -33.77 -1.14 15.55
N PHE A 28 -33.92 0.18 15.38
CA PHE A 28 -33.59 1.18 16.39
C PHE A 28 -34.19 0.84 17.76
N GLN A 29 -35.48 0.48 17.81
CA GLN A 29 -36.20 0.17 19.05
C GLN A 29 -35.69 -1.11 19.72
N SER A 30 -35.22 -2.08 18.93
CA SER A 30 -34.81 -3.39 19.46
C SER A 30 -33.37 -3.45 19.95
N LEU A 31 -32.48 -2.61 19.42
CA LEU A 31 -31.04 -2.65 19.69
C LEU A 31 -30.51 -1.34 20.28
N VAL A 32 -30.88 -0.21 19.68
CA VAL A 32 -30.23 1.08 19.91
C VAL A 32 -30.82 1.77 21.13
N GLU A 33 -32.14 1.85 21.22
CA GLU A 33 -32.85 2.50 22.33
C GLU A 33 -32.48 1.85 23.68
N PRO A 34 -32.51 0.51 23.86
CA PRO A 34 -32.06 -0.11 25.10
C PRO A 34 -30.58 0.15 25.41
N PHE A 35 -29.71 0.27 24.40
CA PHE A 35 -28.31 0.60 24.63
C PHE A 35 -28.15 2.02 25.17
N LEU A 36 -28.83 2.99 24.56
CA LEU A 36 -28.77 4.39 24.97
C LEU A 36 -29.33 4.58 26.40
N GLU A 37 -30.44 3.92 26.72
CA GLU A 37 -31.01 3.93 28.07
C GLU A 37 -30.02 3.41 29.12
N ASN A 38 -29.40 2.26 28.85
CA ASN A 38 -28.53 1.60 29.82
C ASN A 38 -27.16 2.26 29.98
N HIS A 39 -26.66 2.96 28.94
CA HIS A 39 -25.27 3.39 28.89
C HIS A 39 -25.06 4.90 28.67
N CYS A 40 -26.05 5.63 28.16
CA CYS A 40 -25.88 7.02 27.71
C CYS A 40 -26.73 8.03 28.50
N PHE A 41 -28.01 7.76 28.74
CA PHE A 41 -28.97 8.76 29.24
C PHE A 41 -28.67 9.30 30.64
N ASP A 42 -28.05 8.50 31.52
CA ASP A 42 -27.54 8.93 32.84
C ASP A 42 -26.67 10.21 32.83
N CYS A 43 -26.13 10.59 31.67
CA CYS A 43 -25.25 11.75 31.50
C CYS A 43 -25.62 12.65 30.33
N HIS A 44 -26.40 12.16 29.37
CA HIS A 44 -26.72 12.83 28.12
C HIS A 44 -28.24 12.97 27.92
N ASP A 45 -28.96 13.25 28.99
CA ASP A 45 -30.37 13.64 28.97
C ASP A 45 -30.53 15.18 28.97
N GLU A 46 -31.77 15.67 28.85
CA GLU A 46 -32.10 17.11 28.89
C GLU A 46 -31.69 17.77 30.22
N GLU A 47 -31.71 17.02 31.33
CA GLU A 47 -31.38 17.52 32.66
C GLU A 47 -29.87 17.64 32.90
N THR A 48 -29.09 16.61 32.56
CA THR A 48 -27.66 16.52 32.89
C THR A 48 -26.77 17.09 31.80
N LYS A 49 -27.08 16.86 30.52
CA LYS A 49 -26.44 17.45 29.33
C LYS A 49 -24.90 17.53 29.40
N LYS A 50 -24.22 16.43 29.74
CA LYS A 50 -22.74 16.45 29.79
C LYS A 50 -22.14 16.62 28.40
N GLY A 51 -21.08 17.43 28.33
CA GLY A 51 -20.40 17.73 27.07
C GLY A 51 -21.28 18.45 26.06
N ASP A 52 -22.30 19.18 26.54
CA ASP A 52 -23.29 19.90 25.72
C ASP A 52 -24.08 19.02 24.74
N LEU A 53 -24.18 17.71 25.03
CA LEU A 53 -24.85 16.70 24.20
C LEU A 53 -26.08 16.13 24.94
N VAL A 54 -27.21 16.12 24.23
CA VAL A 54 -28.51 15.60 24.64
C VAL A 54 -28.91 14.50 23.67
N LEU A 55 -29.26 13.32 24.17
CA LEU A 55 -29.56 12.11 23.41
C LEU A 55 -30.97 11.57 23.70
N ASP A 56 -31.64 12.02 24.76
CA ASP A 56 -33.05 11.73 25.01
C ASP A 56 -33.92 12.45 23.95
N GLY A 57 -34.52 11.66 23.08
CA GLY A 57 -35.21 12.16 21.87
C GLY A 57 -34.41 11.99 20.57
N LEU A 58 -33.20 11.42 20.63
CA LEU A 58 -32.49 10.99 19.43
C LEU A 58 -33.27 9.88 18.74
N THR A 59 -33.57 10.05 17.45
CA THR A 59 -34.29 9.10 16.60
C THR A 59 -33.32 8.32 15.70
N GLU A 60 -33.88 7.47 14.83
CA GLU A 60 -33.15 6.86 13.71
C GLU A 60 -32.32 7.87 12.91
N VAL A 61 -31.26 7.39 12.27
CA VAL A 61 -30.35 8.22 11.49
C VAL A 61 -31.12 8.94 10.38
N ASN A 62 -30.94 10.25 10.31
CA ASN A 62 -31.47 11.13 9.29
C ASN A 62 -30.49 12.29 9.03
N GLU A 63 -30.85 13.18 8.11
CA GLU A 63 -29.97 14.30 7.73
C GLU A 63 -29.67 15.27 8.88
N GLU A 64 -30.65 15.51 9.76
CA GLU A 64 -30.55 16.49 10.84
C GLU A 64 -29.65 15.98 11.98
N ASN A 65 -29.72 14.68 12.29
CA ASN A 65 -28.96 14.06 13.38
C ASN A 65 -27.70 13.31 12.92
N PHE A 66 -27.37 13.32 11.62
CA PHE A 66 -26.22 12.61 11.03
C PHE A 66 -24.90 12.87 11.77
N GLY A 67 -24.61 14.14 12.08
CA GLY A 67 -23.38 14.53 12.76
C GLY A 67 -23.29 14.02 14.20
N VAL A 68 -24.44 13.91 14.88
CA VAL A 68 -24.54 13.35 16.23
C VAL A 68 -24.25 11.86 16.17
N TRP A 69 -24.93 11.11 15.29
CA TRP A 69 -24.71 9.67 15.13
C TRP A 69 -23.28 9.32 14.73
N LYS A 70 -22.68 10.09 13.82
CA LYS A 70 -21.25 9.94 13.47
C LYS A 70 -20.36 10.09 14.72
N SER A 71 -20.64 11.09 15.56
CA SER A 71 -19.88 11.32 16.78
C SER A 71 -20.09 10.20 17.80
N VAL A 72 -21.33 9.72 17.98
CA VAL A 72 -21.65 8.57 18.84
C VAL A 72 -20.89 7.32 18.40
N TRP A 73 -20.90 7.00 17.11
CA TRP A 73 -20.14 5.89 16.55
C TRP A 73 -18.64 6.01 16.88
N GLU A 74 -18.02 7.16 16.66
CA GLU A 74 -16.59 7.36 16.95
C GLU A 74 -16.28 7.17 18.44
N GLN A 75 -17.10 7.73 19.34
CA GLN A 75 -16.88 7.63 20.79
C GLN A 75 -17.09 6.20 21.32
N VAL A 76 -18.09 5.48 20.80
CA VAL A 76 -18.40 4.10 21.21
C VAL A 76 -17.34 3.14 20.68
N ALA A 77 -16.95 3.27 19.41
CA ALA A 77 -15.95 2.42 18.77
C ALA A 77 -14.57 2.56 19.44
N LEU A 78 -14.18 3.79 19.81
CA LEU A 78 -12.92 4.07 20.52
C LEU A 78 -12.95 3.74 22.03
N LYS A 79 -14.09 3.24 22.56
CA LYS A 79 -14.31 3.00 24.00
C LYS A 79 -14.10 4.23 24.88
N GLU A 80 -14.25 5.44 24.32
CA GLU A 80 -14.21 6.69 25.10
C GLU A 80 -15.54 6.90 25.85
N MET A 81 -16.64 6.43 25.27
CA MET A 81 -17.95 6.42 25.90
C MET A 81 -18.53 5.00 26.04
N PRO A 82 -19.15 4.65 27.19
CA PRO A 82 -19.17 5.42 28.43
C PRO A 82 -17.77 5.54 29.06
N PRO A 83 -17.48 6.60 29.85
CA PRO A 83 -16.14 6.81 30.40
C PRO A 83 -15.67 5.61 31.23
N LYS A 84 -14.37 5.26 31.15
CA LYS A 84 -13.77 4.08 31.80
C LYS A 84 -14.09 3.88 33.29
N LYS A 85 -14.44 4.96 34.01
CA LYS A 85 -14.80 4.92 35.44
C LYS A 85 -16.26 4.53 35.73
N LYS A 86 -17.12 4.50 34.71
CA LYS A 86 -18.52 4.08 34.84
C LYS A 86 -18.61 2.58 35.00
N LYS A 87 -19.49 2.11 35.89
CA LYS A 87 -19.66 0.69 36.22
C LYS A 87 -20.46 -0.07 35.16
N ASN A 88 -21.40 0.58 34.49
CA ASN A 88 -22.24 0.05 33.42
C ASN A 88 -21.53 0.14 32.07
N GLN A 89 -20.39 -0.53 31.93
CA GLN A 89 -19.73 -0.66 30.63
C GLN A 89 -20.48 -1.66 29.74
N PRO A 90 -20.77 -1.34 28.48
CA PRO A 90 -21.31 -2.30 27.53
C PRO A 90 -20.25 -3.35 27.16
N GLU A 91 -20.72 -4.57 26.89
CA GLU A 91 -19.90 -5.67 26.39
C GLU A 91 -19.34 -5.35 25.00
N THR A 92 -18.23 -5.97 24.65
CA THR A 92 -17.54 -5.76 23.36
C THR A 92 -18.45 -6.06 22.16
N ILE A 93 -19.28 -7.10 22.24
CA ILE A 93 -20.22 -7.46 21.17
C ILE A 93 -21.34 -6.44 21.00
N ASP A 94 -21.84 -5.85 22.09
CA ASP A 94 -22.92 -4.86 22.04
C ASP A 94 -22.41 -3.52 21.46
N ARG A 95 -21.18 -3.12 21.82
CA ARG A 95 -20.49 -1.99 21.18
C ARG A 95 -20.31 -2.19 19.68
N PHE A 96 -19.91 -3.40 19.28
CA PHE A 96 -19.74 -3.74 17.87
C PHE A 96 -21.07 -3.68 17.12
N ARG A 97 -22.13 -4.30 17.64
CA ARG A 97 -23.47 -4.29 17.03
C ARG A 97 -24.01 -2.86 16.88
N LEU A 98 -23.90 -2.02 17.92
CA LEU A 98 -24.29 -0.62 17.81
C LEU A 98 -23.46 0.11 16.76
N SER A 99 -22.14 -0.06 16.77
CA SER A 99 -21.25 0.57 15.79
C SER A 99 -21.58 0.17 14.35
N GLN A 100 -21.85 -1.12 14.10
CA GLN A 100 -22.25 -1.60 12.78
C GLN A 100 -23.59 -1.01 12.36
N TRP A 101 -24.59 -1.04 13.23
CA TRP A 101 -25.91 -0.46 12.96
C TRP A 101 -25.80 1.03 12.59
N ILE A 102 -25.04 1.82 13.35
CA ILE A 102 -24.86 3.25 13.05
C ILE A 102 -24.20 3.42 11.68
N VAL A 103 -23.15 2.66 11.36
CA VAL A 103 -22.44 2.77 10.08
C VAL A 103 -23.36 2.42 8.90
N GLU A 104 -24.10 1.32 8.99
CA GLU A 104 -25.05 0.88 7.94
C GLU A 104 -26.14 1.94 7.71
N GLU A 105 -26.66 2.53 8.78
CA GLU A 105 -27.68 3.58 8.69
C GLU A 105 -27.13 4.91 8.13
N LEU A 106 -25.89 5.28 8.48
CA LEU A 106 -25.22 6.44 7.91
C LEU A 106 -24.95 6.23 6.41
N GLU A 107 -24.53 5.04 5.99
CA GLU A 107 -24.38 4.66 4.58
C GLU A 107 -25.71 4.76 3.83
N ARG A 108 -26.75 4.10 4.34
CA ARG A 108 -28.10 4.07 3.74
C ARG A 108 -28.68 5.47 3.56
N THR A 109 -28.58 6.32 4.58
CA THR A 109 -29.13 7.67 4.55
C THR A 109 -28.41 8.60 3.55
N THR A 110 -27.16 8.27 3.23
CA THR A 110 -26.29 9.10 2.38
C THR A 110 -25.99 8.51 1.00
N GLU A 111 -26.54 7.35 0.66
CA GLU A 111 -26.28 6.64 -0.61
C GLU A 111 -26.41 7.58 -1.83
N ASP A 112 -27.50 8.35 -1.91
CA ASP A 112 -27.76 9.32 -2.99
C ASP A 112 -27.17 10.74 -2.72
N LYS A 113 -26.44 10.92 -1.63
CA LYS A 113 -25.93 12.23 -1.14
C LYS A 113 -24.41 12.25 -1.00
N GLY A 114 -23.71 11.44 -1.80
CA GLY A 114 -22.25 11.35 -1.80
C GLY A 114 -21.67 10.22 -0.94
N GLY A 115 -22.52 9.46 -0.24
CA GLY A 115 -22.16 8.30 0.56
C GLY A 115 -21.49 8.64 1.90
N PHE A 116 -21.34 7.61 2.74
CA PHE A 116 -20.58 7.68 3.98
C PHE A 116 -19.53 6.58 4.01
N ASP A 117 -18.27 6.97 3.96
CA ASP A 117 -17.16 6.02 3.85
C ASP A 117 -16.07 6.23 4.91
N SER A 118 -16.33 7.09 5.90
CA SER A 118 -15.33 7.48 6.90
C SER A 118 -14.78 6.27 7.65
N HIS A 119 -15.62 5.27 7.95
CA HIS A 119 -15.21 4.04 8.62
C HIS A 119 -14.23 3.18 7.79
N ARG A 120 -14.09 3.42 6.49
CA ARG A 120 -13.17 2.75 5.57
C ARG A 120 -11.83 3.46 5.45
N LEU A 121 -11.67 4.63 6.09
CA LEU A 121 -10.44 5.41 6.05
C LEU A 121 -9.34 4.78 6.93
N PRO A 122 -8.05 4.99 6.58
CA PRO A 122 -6.88 4.44 7.29
C PRO A 122 -6.87 4.75 8.77
N THR A 123 -7.25 5.99 9.09
CA THR A 123 -7.27 6.53 10.45
C THR A 123 -8.33 5.88 11.31
N LYS A 124 -9.26 5.12 10.71
CA LYS A 124 -10.33 4.40 11.37
C LYS A 124 -10.09 2.90 11.47
N ALA A 125 -8.97 2.39 10.94
CA ALA A 125 -8.69 0.95 10.92
C ALA A 125 -8.55 0.32 12.32
N ASN A 126 -8.20 1.13 13.33
CA ASN A 126 -8.10 0.71 14.75
C ASN A 126 -9.37 1.01 15.57
N HIS A 127 -10.51 1.29 14.92
CA HIS A 127 -11.79 1.49 15.62
C HIS A 127 -12.46 0.17 16.04
N LEU A 128 -11.95 -0.97 15.60
CA LEU A 128 -12.43 -2.27 16.04
C LEU A 128 -11.76 -2.68 17.36
N ASP A 129 -12.55 -3.21 18.28
CA ASP A 129 -12.06 -3.74 19.54
C ASP A 129 -11.00 -4.84 19.30
N HIS A 130 -9.84 -4.72 19.95
CA HIS A 130 -8.75 -5.69 19.77
C HIS A 130 -9.12 -7.08 20.29
N ASP A 131 -10.02 -7.19 21.26
CA ASP A 131 -10.50 -8.49 21.75
C ASP A 131 -11.33 -9.22 20.67
N LEU A 132 -11.95 -8.47 19.74
CA LEU A 132 -12.61 -9.06 18.55
C LEU A 132 -11.61 -9.42 17.46
N LEU A 133 -10.43 -8.79 17.42
CA LEU A 133 -9.40 -9.07 16.42
C LEU A 133 -8.51 -10.25 16.80
N PHE A 134 -8.15 -10.35 18.07
CA PHE A 134 -7.12 -11.27 18.56
C PHE A 134 -7.62 -12.26 19.62
N GLY A 135 -8.90 -12.17 20.01
CA GLY A 135 -9.54 -13.06 20.98
C GLY A 135 -10.46 -14.11 20.35
N GLU A 136 -11.18 -14.85 21.20
CA GLU A 136 -12.21 -15.79 20.74
C GLU A 136 -13.42 -15.03 20.19
N LEU A 137 -13.73 -15.25 18.90
CA LEU A 137 -14.88 -14.65 18.25
C LEU A 137 -16.21 -15.23 18.78
N PRO A 138 -17.23 -14.39 19.04
CA PRO A 138 -18.59 -14.85 19.29
C PRO A 138 -19.12 -15.73 18.15
N LYS A 139 -19.83 -16.80 18.50
CA LYS A 139 -20.30 -17.84 17.55
C LYS A 139 -21.37 -17.37 16.57
N ASP A 140 -22.03 -16.26 16.88
CA ASP A 140 -23.14 -15.67 16.15
C ASP A 140 -22.69 -14.59 15.15
N LEU A 141 -21.39 -14.35 15.01
CA LEU A 141 -20.87 -13.45 14.00
C LEU A 141 -20.74 -14.15 12.64
N GLU A 142 -21.11 -13.44 11.59
CA GLU A 142 -20.75 -13.85 10.23
C GLU A 142 -19.23 -13.86 10.08
N PRO A 143 -18.65 -14.83 9.35
CA PRO A 143 -17.21 -14.88 9.23
C PRO A 143 -16.72 -13.70 8.37
N ALA A 144 -15.79 -12.93 8.93
CA ALA A 144 -15.24 -11.73 8.32
C ALA A 144 -14.76 -11.98 6.88
N SER A 145 -15.14 -11.07 5.99
CA SER A 145 -14.71 -11.08 4.61
C SER A 145 -14.66 -9.66 4.08
N THR A 146 -14.13 -9.50 2.88
CA THR A 146 -13.93 -8.19 2.29
C THR A 146 -14.54 -8.17 0.89
N PRO A 147 -15.21 -7.09 0.49
CA PRO A 147 -15.80 -7.00 -0.84
C PRO A 147 -14.70 -6.95 -1.92
N ALA A 148 -15.12 -7.16 -3.17
CA ALA A 148 -14.28 -6.90 -4.33
C ALA A 148 -13.77 -5.45 -4.30
N ARG A 149 -12.49 -5.26 -4.60
CA ARG A 149 -11.80 -4.00 -4.36
C ARG A 149 -10.56 -3.83 -5.21
N ILE A 150 -10.08 -2.60 -5.25
CA ILE A 150 -8.82 -2.23 -5.90
C ILE A 150 -8.00 -1.50 -4.84
N TRP A 151 -6.85 -2.05 -4.50
CA TRP A 151 -5.97 -1.41 -3.52
C TRP A 151 -5.07 -0.40 -4.20
N ARG A 152 -5.00 0.80 -3.66
CA ARG A 152 -3.90 1.70 -4.01
C ARG A 152 -2.59 1.08 -3.52
N ILE A 153 -1.59 0.99 -4.39
CA ILE A 153 -0.26 0.54 -3.95
C ILE A 153 0.26 1.52 -2.90
N ASN A 154 0.74 0.98 -1.78
CA ASN A 154 1.25 1.77 -0.68
C ASN A 154 2.47 2.61 -1.15
N PRO A 155 2.64 3.86 -0.71
CA PRO A 155 3.76 4.71 -1.13
C PRO A 155 5.13 4.04 -0.93
N GLN A 156 5.32 3.29 0.16
CA GLN A 156 6.55 2.56 0.45
C GLN A 156 6.76 1.39 -0.50
N GLU A 157 5.71 0.61 -0.74
CA GLU A 157 5.77 -0.47 -1.72
C GLU A 157 6.14 0.06 -3.11
N HIS A 158 5.50 1.14 -3.55
CA HIS A 158 5.79 1.76 -4.83
C HIS A 158 7.27 2.20 -4.92
N LEU A 159 7.81 2.84 -3.88
CA LEU A 159 9.22 3.20 -3.86
C LEU A 159 10.15 1.99 -3.94
N VAL A 160 9.88 0.93 -3.18
CA VAL A 160 10.70 -0.28 -3.17
C VAL A 160 10.66 -1.00 -4.53
N ARG A 161 9.47 -1.08 -5.15
CA ARG A 161 9.30 -1.59 -6.53
C ARG A 161 10.15 -0.82 -7.53
N LEU A 162 10.14 0.51 -7.46
CA LEU A 162 10.92 1.34 -8.37
C LEU A 162 12.43 1.30 -8.08
N ASN A 163 12.81 1.22 -6.81
CA ASN A 163 14.21 1.09 -6.40
C ASN A 163 14.85 -0.18 -6.98
N GLU A 164 14.11 -1.29 -7.03
CA GLU A 164 14.53 -2.57 -7.60
C GLU A 164 14.93 -2.47 -9.09
N LEU A 165 14.38 -1.48 -9.82
CA LEU A 165 14.71 -1.27 -11.23
C LEU A 165 16.07 -0.59 -11.43
N ILE A 166 16.55 0.16 -10.44
CA ILE A 166 17.66 1.10 -10.60
C ILE A 166 18.83 0.87 -9.65
N ASN A 167 18.62 0.22 -8.50
CA ASN A 167 19.65 -0.04 -7.52
C ASN A 167 19.73 -1.54 -7.23
N LYS A 168 20.96 -2.01 -6.99
CA LYS A 168 21.18 -3.38 -6.51
C LYS A 168 21.37 -3.34 -5.00
N GLU A 169 20.47 -4.00 -4.28
CA GLU A 169 20.54 -4.10 -2.83
C GLU A 169 21.08 -5.46 -2.39
N PRO A 170 21.75 -5.54 -1.23
CA PRO A 170 22.18 -6.83 -0.68
C PRO A 170 20.99 -7.76 -0.47
N GLU A 171 21.14 -9.03 -0.82
CA GLU A 171 20.14 -10.05 -0.48
C GLU A 171 19.97 -10.15 1.04
N TYR A 172 18.76 -10.51 1.47
CA TYR A 172 18.48 -10.67 2.87
C TYR A 172 19.29 -11.81 3.48
N ASN A 173 19.87 -11.54 4.65
CA ASN A 173 20.64 -12.52 5.40
C ASN A 173 19.99 -12.74 6.78
N PRO A 174 19.36 -13.91 7.04
CA PRO A 174 18.71 -14.18 8.32
C PRO A 174 19.68 -14.20 9.51
N LYS A 175 20.99 -14.35 9.28
CA LYS A 175 22.01 -14.27 10.34
C LYS A 175 22.28 -12.84 10.80
N THR A 176 21.92 -11.85 10.00
CA THR A 176 22.10 -10.43 10.27
C THR A 176 20.84 -9.64 9.91
N PRO A 177 19.69 -9.93 10.55
CA PRO A 177 18.38 -9.45 10.12
C PRO A 177 18.20 -7.93 10.26
N GLY A 178 19.00 -7.27 11.11
CA GLY A 178 18.97 -5.81 11.27
C GLY A 178 19.76 -5.02 10.23
N LEU A 179 20.44 -5.68 9.29
CA LEU A 179 21.06 -5.00 8.16
C LEU A 179 20.02 -4.80 7.06
N ARG A 180 19.94 -3.57 6.54
CA ARG A 180 19.08 -3.24 5.41
C ARG A 180 19.37 -4.17 4.24
N ALA A 181 18.33 -4.80 3.74
CA ALA A 181 18.37 -5.75 2.65
C ALA A 181 17.39 -5.36 1.53
N ARG A 182 17.55 -6.03 0.40
CA ARG A 182 16.67 -5.95 -0.74
C ARG A 182 15.21 -6.17 -0.31
N GLY A 183 14.35 -5.25 -0.72
CA GLY A 183 12.92 -5.31 -0.41
C GLY A 183 12.55 -4.72 0.94
N ASP A 184 13.48 -4.15 1.71
CA ASP A 184 13.14 -3.41 2.92
C ASP A 184 12.49 -2.06 2.63
N HIS A 185 11.74 -1.57 3.62
CA HIS A 185 11.23 -0.21 3.68
C HIS A 185 12.34 0.82 3.42
N ILE A 186 12.04 1.89 2.69
CA ILE A 186 13.00 2.96 2.41
C ILE A 186 12.97 3.96 3.58
N PRO A 187 14.04 4.04 4.39
CA PRO A 187 14.01 4.83 5.61
C PRO A 187 14.04 6.32 5.31
N TRP A 188 13.66 7.10 6.32
CA TRP A 188 13.91 8.53 6.37
C TRP A 188 15.41 8.82 6.27
N ASN A 189 15.78 9.81 5.48
CA ASN A 189 17.12 10.37 5.55
C ASN A 189 17.27 11.23 6.82
N ASN A 190 18.49 11.70 7.10
CA ASN A 190 18.78 12.53 8.28
C ASN A 190 18.06 13.89 8.30
N GLN A 191 17.38 14.27 7.20
CA GLN A 191 16.60 15.49 7.07
C GLN A 191 15.09 15.23 7.18
N GLY A 192 14.67 13.99 7.41
CA GLY A 192 13.26 13.62 7.49
C GLY A 192 12.58 13.56 6.13
N GLU A 193 13.32 13.19 5.08
CA GLU A 193 12.76 12.95 3.75
C GLU A 193 12.85 11.47 3.38
N ILE A 194 11.85 10.96 2.67
CA ILE A 194 11.90 9.63 2.05
C ILE A 194 12.17 9.84 0.55
N LYS A 195 13.29 9.29 0.08
CA LYS A 195 13.76 9.45 -1.31
C LYS A 195 14.51 8.21 -1.77
N VAL A 196 14.26 7.81 -3.01
CA VAL A 196 15.06 6.84 -3.74
C VAL A 196 16.10 7.60 -4.56
N TYR A 197 17.37 7.23 -4.42
CA TYR A 197 18.47 7.87 -5.11
C TYR A 197 18.98 7.00 -6.26
N TYR A 198 19.40 7.62 -7.36
CA TYR A 198 19.94 6.89 -8.51
C TYR A 198 21.44 6.59 -8.33
N GLY A 199 21.82 5.29 -8.31
CA GLY A 199 23.21 4.87 -8.48
C GLY A 199 24.18 5.31 -7.37
N LEU A 200 23.70 5.39 -6.12
CA LEU A 200 24.51 5.74 -4.95
C LEU A 200 25.75 4.85 -4.79
N ASP A 201 25.59 3.57 -5.12
CA ASP A 201 26.59 2.51 -5.02
C ASP A 201 27.84 2.73 -5.88
N ARG A 202 27.72 3.49 -6.97
CA ARG A 202 28.84 3.86 -7.84
C ARG A 202 29.59 5.09 -7.33
N ILE A 203 29.03 5.91 -6.45
CA ILE A 203 29.71 7.12 -6.01
C ILE A 203 30.86 6.74 -5.08
N LYS A 204 32.09 7.10 -5.47
CA LYS A 204 33.30 6.85 -4.66
C LYS A 204 33.82 8.09 -3.94
N GLY A 205 33.35 9.27 -4.34
CA GLY A 205 33.79 10.53 -3.75
C GLY A 205 33.05 11.71 -4.34
N GLN A 206 33.34 12.88 -3.78
CA GLN A 206 32.73 14.12 -4.21
C GLN A 206 33.57 15.35 -3.85
N VAL A 207 33.24 16.49 -4.43
CA VAL A 207 33.79 17.80 -4.07
C VAL A 207 32.90 18.48 -3.02
N GLY A 208 33.44 18.76 -1.84
CA GLY A 208 32.73 19.38 -0.72
C GLY A 208 32.31 18.42 0.39
N GLY A 209 31.52 18.91 1.35
CA GLY A 209 31.04 18.14 2.50
C GLY A 209 29.75 17.37 2.22
N SER A 210 29.24 16.64 3.21
CA SER A 210 28.05 15.77 3.05
C SER A 210 26.77 16.49 2.60
N ALA A 211 26.65 17.80 2.82
CA ALA A 211 25.51 18.58 2.30
C ALA A 211 25.55 18.73 0.77
N ALA A 212 26.75 18.91 0.20
CA ALA A 212 26.94 18.93 -1.26
C ALA A 212 26.57 17.58 -1.88
N TYR A 213 26.89 16.48 -1.19
CA TYR A 213 26.55 15.13 -1.62
C TYR A 213 25.05 14.96 -1.81
N ALA A 214 24.29 15.26 -0.76
CA ALA A 214 22.84 15.09 -0.76
C ALA A 214 22.17 15.95 -1.84
N ALA A 215 22.68 17.16 -2.10
CA ALA A 215 22.17 18.05 -3.12
C ALA A 215 22.49 17.58 -4.56
N ALA A 216 23.66 16.98 -4.77
CA ALA A 216 24.11 16.55 -6.09
C ALA A 216 23.42 15.27 -6.58
N ILE A 217 22.91 14.44 -5.66
CA ILE A 217 22.33 13.14 -6.03
C ILE A 217 20.87 13.29 -6.44
N THR A 218 20.62 12.92 -7.69
CA THR A 218 19.28 12.83 -8.23
C THR A 218 18.50 11.67 -7.61
N GLY A 219 17.19 11.83 -7.54
CA GLY A 219 16.31 10.81 -7.01
C GLY A 219 14.88 11.30 -6.98
N PHE A 220 13.98 10.44 -6.55
CA PHE A 220 12.55 10.72 -6.50
C PHE A 220 11.97 10.34 -5.14
N SER A 221 10.88 11.02 -4.78
CA SER A 221 10.11 10.77 -3.56
C SER A 221 8.86 9.96 -3.90
N PRO A 222 8.11 9.44 -2.90
CA PRO A 222 6.88 8.71 -3.18
C PRO A 222 5.90 9.58 -3.98
N ILE A 223 5.37 9.02 -5.07
CA ILE A 223 4.46 9.71 -5.98
C ILE A 223 3.01 9.40 -5.63
N LEU A 224 2.77 8.17 -5.19
CA LEU A 224 1.48 7.73 -4.69
C LEU A 224 1.37 8.27 -3.27
N ASN A 225 0.32 9.06 -3.01
CA ASN A 225 0.03 9.55 -1.67
C ASN A 225 -1.22 8.84 -1.13
N THR A 226 -1.16 8.53 0.15
CA THR A 226 -2.24 8.02 0.98
C THR A 226 -2.86 9.19 1.75
N SER A 227 -4.18 9.29 1.83
CA SER A 227 -4.84 10.26 2.70
C SER A 227 -4.45 9.98 4.16
N GLY A 228 -3.80 10.95 4.81
CA GLY A 228 -3.35 10.83 6.19
C GLY A 228 -1.95 10.22 6.36
N ARG A 229 -1.31 10.57 7.47
CA ARG A 229 0.02 10.08 7.89
C ARG A 229 -0.08 9.20 9.14
N HIS A 230 -1.21 8.57 9.39
CA HIS A 230 -1.49 7.79 10.60
C HIS A 230 -2.42 6.62 10.26
N GLY A 231 -2.27 5.51 10.98
CA GLY A 231 -3.12 4.31 10.86
C GLY A 231 -2.69 3.40 9.73
N LEU A 232 -3.44 2.31 9.52
CA LEU A 232 -3.13 1.28 8.52
C LEU A 232 -3.34 1.81 7.09
N ARG A 233 -2.26 1.83 6.28
CA ARG A 233 -2.21 2.57 5.01
C ARG A 233 -2.26 1.71 3.74
N SER A 234 -2.58 0.43 3.88
CA SER A 234 -3.06 -0.39 2.77
C SER A 234 -4.57 -0.42 2.85
N TYR A 235 -5.29 0.26 1.94
CA TYR A 235 -6.75 0.40 1.99
C TYR A 235 -7.35 0.55 0.59
N PRO A 236 -8.58 0.04 0.38
CA PRO A 236 -9.17 -0.02 -0.95
C PRO A 236 -9.78 1.31 -1.40
N ILE A 237 -10.07 2.28 -0.53
CA ILE A 237 -10.94 3.39 -0.91
C ILE A 237 -10.33 4.48 -1.83
N LEU A 238 -9.03 4.44 -2.08
CA LEU A 238 -8.35 5.42 -2.95
C LEU A 238 -8.18 4.87 -4.37
N TYR A 239 -9.15 5.14 -5.24
CA TYR A 239 -9.19 4.60 -6.59
C TYR A 239 -8.66 5.54 -7.69
N SER A 240 -8.15 6.72 -7.36
CA SER A 240 -7.80 7.72 -8.38
C SER A 240 -6.34 8.16 -8.34
N VAL A 241 -5.86 8.49 -9.54
CA VAL A 241 -4.63 9.25 -9.77
C VAL A 241 -5.07 10.54 -10.45
N ASN A 242 -4.86 11.68 -9.80
CA ASN A 242 -5.20 12.95 -10.43
C ASN A 242 -4.14 13.32 -11.50
N GLY A 243 -4.45 14.30 -12.35
CA GLY A 243 -3.56 14.70 -13.44
C GLY A 243 -2.17 15.17 -13.00
N ALA A 244 -2.05 15.77 -11.81
CA ALA A 244 -0.77 16.19 -11.24
C ALA A 244 0.08 14.98 -10.83
N GLN A 245 -0.52 13.99 -10.16
CA GLN A 245 0.15 12.73 -9.81
C GLN A 245 0.54 11.96 -11.07
N ALA A 246 -0.35 11.83 -12.05
CA ALA A 246 -0.04 11.15 -13.31
C ALA A 246 1.15 11.80 -14.04
N SER A 247 1.20 13.13 -14.07
CA SER A 247 2.31 13.88 -14.65
C SER A 247 3.63 13.68 -13.89
N GLN A 248 3.56 13.57 -12.56
CA GLN A 248 4.73 13.27 -11.73
C GLN A 248 5.21 11.82 -11.92
N ILE A 249 4.29 10.87 -12.04
CA ILE A 249 4.59 9.47 -12.36
C ILE A 249 5.29 9.40 -13.71
N ALA A 250 4.73 10.01 -14.75
CA ALA A 250 5.32 10.03 -16.08
C ALA A 250 6.75 10.61 -16.08
N ARG A 251 6.96 11.73 -15.39
CA ARG A 251 8.29 12.34 -15.28
C ARG A 251 9.31 11.43 -14.61
N HIS A 252 8.94 10.83 -13.48
CA HIS A 252 9.83 9.90 -12.79
C HIS A 252 10.03 8.60 -13.57
N ALA A 253 9.02 8.13 -14.30
CA ALA A 253 9.15 7.00 -15.21
C ALA A 253 10.17 7.28 -16.33
N GLU A 254 10.15 8.46 -16.95
CA GLU A 254 11.16 8.85 -17.93
C GLU A 254 12.58 8.84 -17.32
N ASP A 255 12.75 9.41 -16.12
CA ASP A 255 14.03 9.41 -15.42
C ASP A 255 14.50 7.98 -15.10
N ILE A 256 13.59 7.11 -14.63
CA ILE A 256 13.87 5.71 -14.30
C ILE A 256 14.24 4.93 -15.55
N VAL A 257 13.44 4.98 -16.63
CA VAL A 257 13.72 4.27 -17.88
C VAL A 257 15.04 4.75 -18.49
N ARG A 258 15.29 6.06 -18.48
CA ARG A 258 16.57 6.63 -18.93
C ARG A 258 17.74 6.15 -18.07
N PHE A 259 17.55 6.08 -16.76
CA PHE A 259 18.57 5.53 -15.86
C PHE A 259 18.73 4.02 -16.01
N MET A 260 17.72 3.24 -16.37
CA MET A 260 17.85 1.81 -16.67
C MET A 260 18.62 1.60 -17.97
N ALA A 261 18.29 2.36 -19.01
CA ALA A 261 18.91 2.28 -20.33
C ALA A 261 20.37 2.78 -20.31
N TYR A 262 20.60 4.03 -19.89
CA TYR A 262 21.87 4.73 -20.11
C TYR A 262 22.67 4.98 -18.84
N GLY A 263 21.97 5.11 -17.71
CA GLY A 263 22.59 5.26 -16.40
C GLY A 263 22.84 6.71 -16.09
N PRO A 264 23.66 7.01 -15.07
CA PRO A 264 24.00 8.40 -14.78
C PRO A 264 24.77 9.00 -15.96
N LYS A 265 24.55 10.28 -16.23
CA LYS A 265 25.41 11.03 -17.15
C LYS A 265 26.76 11.20 -16.47
N ILE A 266 27.78 10.53 -17.00
CA ILE A 266 29.14 10.59 -16.46
C ILE A 266 30.09 11.14 -17.52
N GLU A 267 30.85 12.16 -17.12
CA GLU A 267 31.96 12.70 -17.90
C GLU A 267 33.26 11.91 -17.62
N PRO A 268 34.17 11.76 -18.61
CA PRO A 268 35.38 10.94 -18.44
C PRO A 268 36.23 11.27 -17.21
N TYR A 269 36.31 12.55 -16.83
CA TYR A 269 37.10 12.97 -15.66
C TYR A 269 36.56 12.43 -14.33
N GLN A 270 35.26 12.14 -14.25
CA GLN A 270 34.61 11.71 -13.01
C GLN A 270 35.03 10.28 -12.60
N PHE A 271 35.57 9.49 -13.53
CA PHE A 271 36.22 8.22 -13.22
C PHE A 271 37.63 8.41 -12.67
N THR A 272 38.34 9.45 -13.11
CA THR A 272 39.75 9.69 -12.70
C THR A 272 39.89 10.29 -11.30
N GLY A 273 38.84 10.93 -10.77
CA GLY A 273 38.90 11.66 -9.51
C GLY A 273 39.59 13.02 -9.61
N LYS A 274 40.01 13.45 -10.81
CA LYS A 274 40.68 14.73 -11.05
C LYS A 274 39.75 15.71 -11.74
N LEU A 275 39.59 16.89 -11.15
CA LEU A 275 38.78 17.96 -11.73
C LEU A 275 39.48 18.59 -12.94
N PRO A 276 38.76 18.79 -14.06
CA PRO A 276 39.23 19.59 -15.18
C PRO A 276 39.50 21.04 -14.77
N GLU A 277 40.46 21.69 -15.45
CA GLU A 277 40.85 23.07 -15.16
C GLU A 277 39.67 24.07 -15.28
N LYS A 278 38.66 23.76 -16.12
CA LYS A 278 37.45 24.58 -16.27
C LYS A 278 36.64 24.74 -14.97
N TYR A 279 36.80 23.84 -14.00
CA TYR A 279 36.13 23.91 -12.70
C TYR A 279 37.03 24.50 -11.60
N LYS A 280 38.27 24.88 -11.93
CA LYS A 280 39.16 25.51 -10.97
C LYS A 280 38.64 26.88 -10.59
N GLY A 281 38.40 27.09 -9.30
CA GLY A 281 37.82 28.34 -8.79
C GLY A 281 36.31 28.50 -9.05
N VAL A 282 35.64 27.48 -9.61
CA VAL A 282 34.19 27.45 -9.78
C VAL A 282 33.59 26.62 -8.66
N ASP A 283 32.57 27.16 -7.97
CA ASP A 283 31.85 26.41 -6.95
C ASP A 283 30.85 25.44 -7.59
N ILE A 284 31.24 24.16 -7.65
CA ILE A 284 30.40 23.06 -8.14
C ILE A 284 29.81 22.24 -6.99
N ARG A 285 29.96 22.66 -5.73
CA ARG A 285 29.44 21.91 -4.59
C ARG A 285 27.92 21.79 -4.71
N GLY A 286 27.42 20.56 -4.65
CA GLY A 286 25.98 20.29 -4.77
C GLY A 286 25.50 20.04 -6.18
N THR A 287 26.39 19.95 -7.17
CA THR A 287 26.04 19.64 -8.57
C THR A 287 26.53 18.25 -8.98
N VAL A 288 25.98 17.69 -10.07
CA VAL A 288 26.35 16.35 -10.57
C VAL A 288 27.83 16.29 -10.97
N GLU A 289 28.39 17.41 -11.44
CA GLU A 289 29.81 17.57 -11.80
C GLU A 289 30.75 17.39 -10.60
N SER A 290 30.25 17.56 -9.37
CA SER A 290 31.04 17.35 -8.15
C SER A 290 31.24 15.88 -7.79
N LEU A 291 30.51 14.95 -8.41
CA LEU A 291 30.54 13.53 -8.05
C LEU A 291 31.63 12.77 -8.81
N PHE A 292 32.26 11.82 -8.13
CA PHE A 292 33.21 10.87 -8.71
C PHE A 292 32.67 9.45 -8.62
N TYR A 293 32.82 8.68 -9.71
CA TYR A 293 32.22 7.35 -9.83
C TYR A 293 33.28 6.24 -9.94
N LYS A 294 32.87 5.05 -9.52
CA LYS A 294 33.51 3.78 -9.84
C LYS A 294 33.25 3.42 -11.31
N GLU A 295 34.20 2.75 -11.96
CA GLU A 295 34.06 2.35 -13.37
C GLU A 295 33.04 1.23 -13.52
N GLU A 296 32.94 0.35 -12.53
CA GLU A 296 32.02 -0.78 -12.52
C GLU A 296 30.56 -0.33 -12.59
N VAL A 297 29.78 -0.98 -13.44
CA VAL A 297 28.33 -0.81 -13.49
C VAL A 297 27.70 -1.66 -12.40
N MET A 298 27.07 -1.01 -11.42
CA MET A 298 26.51 -1.67 -10.23
C MET A 298 24.98 -1.79 -10.24
N ARG A 299 24.29 -0.98 -11.05
CA ARG A 299 22.83 -1.06 -11.26
C ARG A 299 22.41 -2.41 -11.86
N PRO A 300 21.13 -2.80 -11.73
CA PRO A 300 20.59 -3.94 -12.47
C PRO A 300 20.71 -3.74 -13.99
N LEU A 301 21.23 -4.75 -14.70
CA LEU A 301 21.16 -4.81 -16.17
C LEU A 301 19.89 -5.55 -16.55
N THR A 302 19.01 -4.86 -17.28
CA THR A 302 17.66 -5.32 -17.61
C THR A 302 17.49 -5.42 -19.13
N PRO A 303 16.42 -6.07 -19.63
CA PRO A 303 16.11 -6.03 -21.06
C PRO A 303 16.01 -4.62 -21.66
N VAL A 304 15.71 -3.59 -20.85
CA VAL A 304 15.75 -2.18 -21.28
C VAL A 304 17.18 -1.70 -21.56
N TYR A 305 18.18 -2.17 -20.79
CA TYR A 305 19.59 -1.91 -21.06
C TYR A 305 20.04 -2.61 -22.34
N ASP A 306 19.70 -3.90 -22.48
CA ASP A 306 20.08 -4.72 -23.65
C ASP A 306 19.49 -4.17 -24.95
N LEU A 307 18.29 -3.59 -24.87
CA LEU A 307 17.60 -2.98 -25.99
C LEU A 307 18.38 -1.82 -26.61
N VAL A 308 19.05 -1.01 -25.79
CA VAL A 308 19.73 0.20 -26.25
C VAL A 308 21.21 -0.02 -26.59
N GLN A 309 21.70 -1.27 -26.50
CA GLN A 309 23.05 -1.62 -26.93
C GLN A 309 23.17 -1.86 -28.44
N GLU A 310 22.05 -1.98 -29.15
CA GLU A 310 22.01 -2.22 -30.60
C GLU A 310 21.41 -1.02 -31.32
N GLU A 311 21.92 -0.69 -32.51
CA GLU A 311 21.36 0.41 -33.31
C GLU A 311 19.95 0.09 -33.84
N ASN A 312 19.68 -1.18 -34.17
CA ASN A 312 18.42 -1.65 -34.74
C ASN A 312 17.98 -2.94 -34.01
N PRO A 313 17.42 -2.83 -32.80
CA PRO A 313 17.00 -3.99 -32.02
C PRO A 313 15.83 -4.72 -32.68
N SER A 314 15.79 -6.04 -32.50
CA SER A 314 14.68 -6.88 -33.00
C SER A 314 13.38 -6.64 -32.24
N GLU A 315 12.26 -7.03 -32.86
CA GLU A 315 10.95 -6.97 -32.20
C GLU A 315 10.90 -7.82 -30.92
N ASP A 316 11.61 -8.95 -30.89
CA ASP A 316 11.73 -9.80 -29.70
C ASP A 316 12.39 -9.06 -28.53
N LYS A 317 13.41 -8.23 -28.79
CA LYS A 317 14.03 -7.40 -27.74
C LYS A 317 13.11 -6.28 -27.27
N LEU A 318 12.37 -5.67 -28.19
CA LEU A 318 11.36 -4.66 -27.84
C LEU A 318 10.28 -5.27 -26.93
N ARG A 319 9.78 -6.46 -27.29
CA ARG A 319 8.80 -7.19 -26.50
C ARG A 319 9.37 -7.62 -25.15
N ALA A 320 10.60 -8.12 -25.11
CA ALA A 320 11.26 -8.48 -23.84
C ALA A 320 11.37 -7.29 -22.89
N ALA A 321 11.66 -6.08 -23.40
CA ALA A 321 11.69 -4.86 -22.58
C ALA A 321 10.29 -4.47 -22.05
N VAL A 322 9.26 -4.57 -22.90
CA VAL A 322 7.86 -4.32 -22.51
C VAL A 322 7.40 -5.31 -21.45
N ASP A 323 7.56 -6.60 -21.70
CA ASP A 323 7.06 -7.66 -20.81
C ASP A 323 7.79 -7.66 -19.47
N PHE A 324 9.12 -7.44 -19.49
CA PHE A 324 9.91 -7.28 -18.27
C PHE A 324 9.42 -6.11 -17.43
N LEU A 325 9.24 -4.93 -18.04
CA LEU A 325 8.87 -3.73 -17.31
C LEU A 325 7.42 -3.84 -16.79
N PHE A 326 6.51 -4.41 -17.58
CA PHE A 326 5.15 -4.70 -17.15
C PHE A 326 5.16 -5.63 -15.94
N GLU A 327 5.85 -6.77 -16.01
CA GLU A 327 5.90 -7.73 -14.90
C GLU A 327 6.54 -7.13 -13.64
N ALA A 328 7.57 -6.30 -13.81
CA ALA A 328 8.24 -5.65 -12.69
C ALA A 328 7.34 -4.64 -11.97
N LEU A 329 6.41 -3.99 -12.68
CA LEU A 329 5.52 -2.98 -12.11
C LEU A 329 4.17 -3.59 -11.64
N ALA A 330 3.59 -4.49 -12.43
CA ALA A 330 2.28 -5.10 -12.18
C ALA A 330 2.31 -6.41 -11.38
N PHE A 331 3.49 -7.01 -11.20
CA PHE A 331 3.70 -8.28 -10.49
C PHE A 331 2.97 -9.50 -11.09
N ARG A 332 2.53 -9.39 -12.34
CA ARG A 332 2.00 -10.47 -13.17
C ARG A 332 2.53 -10.32 -14.59
N GLU A 333 2.50 -11.41 -15.36
CA GLU A 333 2.80 -11.34 -16.78
C GLU A 333 1.70 -10.53 -17.51
N PRO A 334 2.06 -9.76 -18.54
CA PRO A 334 1.05 -9.12 -19.39
C PRO A 334 0.29 -10.19 -20.17
N SER A 335 -1.00 -9.94 -20.39
CA SER A 335 -1.74 -10.66 -21.42
C SER A 335 -1.16 -10.32 -22.81
N SER A 336 -1.41 -11.18 -23.81
CA SER A 336 -0.96 -10.91 -25.18
C SER A 336 -1.46 -9.56 -25.70
N LYS A 337 -2.68 -9.15 -25.33
CA LYS A 337 -3.26 -7.85 -25.71
C LYS A 337 -2.51 -6.68 -25.09
N GLU A 338 -2.15 -6.76 -23.81
CA GLU A 338 -1.40 -5.72 -23.10
C GLU A 338 0.02 -5.62 -23.68
N SER A 339 0.69 -6.75 -23.87
CA SER A 339 2.03 -6.81 -24.48
C SER A 339 2.03 -6.21 -25.89
N ASP A 340 1.05 -6.56 -26.74
CA ASP A 340 0.92 -6.01 -28.09
C ASP A 340 0.63 -4.50 -28.10
N LEU A 341 -0.21 -4.03 -27.17
CA LEU A 341 -0.53 -2.61 -27.01
C LEU A 341 0.72 -1.79 -26.68
N TYR A 342 1.46 -2.20 -25.65
CA TYR A 342 2.67 -1.48 -25.23
C TYR A 342 3.81 -1.61 -26.23
N LEU A 343 3.95 -2.77 -26.89
CA LEU A 343 4.90 -2.94 -27.98
C LEU A 343 4.61 -1.98 -29.15
N LYS A 344 3.32 -1.80 -29.50
CA LYS A 344 2.92 -0.85 -30.54
C LYS A 344 3.34 0.59 -30.16
N ILE A 345 3.04 1.02 -28.93
CA ILE A 345 3.40 2.36 -28.43
C ILE A 345 4.92 2.56 -28.49
N LEU A 346 5.69 1.54 -28.08
CA LEU A 346 7.15 1.57 -28.13
C LEU A 346 7.69 1.71 -29.56
N LYS A 347 7.16 0.92 -30.51
CA LYS A 347 7.55 0.97 -31.93
C LYS A 347 7.23 2.33 -32.56
N GLU A 348 6.06 2.88 -32.28
CA GLU A 348 5.64 4.19 -32.78
C GLU A 348 6.54 5.31 -32.21
N SER A 349 6.88 5.23 -30.91
CA SER A 349 7.78 6.18 -30.25
C SER A 349 9.20 6.14 -30.83
N ILE A 350 9.73 4.95 -31.10
CA ILE A 350 11.04 4.76 -31.75
C ILE A 350 11.02 5.27 -33.18
N ALA A 351 9.95 5.01 -33.94
CA ALA A 351 9.81 5.52 -35.31
C ALA A 351 9.76 7.06 -35.35
N GLY A 352 9.13 7.69 -34.37
CA GLY A 352 8.98 9.15 -34.31
C GLY A 352 10.20 9.90 -33.75
N LEU A 353 10.90 9.33 -32.76
CA LEU A 353 11.94 10.03 -31.99
C LEU A 353 13.35 9.42 -32.11
N GLY A 354 13.48 8.33 -32.86
CA GLY A 354 14.68 7.49 -32.87
C GLY A 354 14.78 6.61 -31.62
N LEU A 355 15.73 5.67 -31.63
CA LEU A 355 15.85 4.66 -30.57
C LEU A 355 16.00 5.28 -29.17
N LYS A 356 16.85 6.30 -29.04
CA LYS A 356 17.25 6.83 -27.73
C LYS A 356 16.08 7.44 -26.94
N GLU A 357 15.37 8.37 -27.57
CA GLU A 357 14.24 9.04 -26.91
C GLU A 357 12.95 8.24 -27.07
N GLY A 358 12.83 7.46 -28.15
CA GLY A 358 11.68 6.59 -28.38
C GLY A 358 11.55 5.45 -27.37
N VAL A 359 12.67 4.86 -26.91
CA VAL A 359 12.63 3.84 -25.83
C VAL A 359 12.17 4.45 -24.51
N VAL A 360 12.67 5.64 -24.16
CA VAL A 360 12.29 6.33 -22.92
C VAL A 360 10.81 6.67 -22.95
N LEU A 361 10.35 7.37 -23.99
CA LEU A 361 8.95 7.78 -24.09
C LEU A 361 8.00 6.59 -24.30
N GLY A 362 8.41 5.58 -25.05
CA GLY A 362 7.59 4.43 -25.40
C GLY A 362 7.32 3.47 -24.25
N LEU A 363 8.24 3.38 -23.27
CA LEU A 363 8.09 2.53 -22.09
C LEU A 363 7.40 3.24 -20.90
N THR A 364 7.45 4.58 -20.84
CA THR A 364 6.83 5.39 -19.79
C THR A 364 5.35 5.06 -19.53
N PRO A 365 4.48 4.82 -20.53
CA PRO A 365 3.06 4.53 -20.30
C PRO A 365 2.78 3.29 -19.43
N ILE A 366 3.71 2.34 -19.34
CA ILE A 366 3.55 1.14 -18.50
C ILE A 366 3.51 1.51 -17.00
N PHE A 367 4.18 2.59 -16.59
CA PHE A 367 4.12 3.09 -15.22
C PHE A 367 2.75 3.70 -14.85
N LEU A 368 1.93 4.00 -15.85
CA LEU A 368 0.56 4.48 -15.68
C LEU A 368 -0.48 3.38 -15.86
N ASP A 369 -0.04 2.14 -16.09
CA ASP A 369 -0.94 0.99 -16.13
C ASP A 369 -1.72 0.85 -14.82
N GLN A 370 -2.95 0.36 -14.90
CA GLN A 370 -3.78 0.17 -13.72
C GLN A 370 -3.10 -0.74 -12.70
N ASP A 371 -2.52 -1.86 -13.13
CA ASP A 371 -1.94 -2.84 -12.22
C ASP A 371 -0.52 -2.45 -11.75
N ALA A 372 0.10 -1.46 -12.41
CA ALA A 372 1.31 -0.80 -11.92
C ALA A 372 1.03 0.18 -10.76
N LEU A 373 -0.20 0.67 -10.64
CA LEU A 373 -0.61 1.70 -9.68
C LEU A 373 -1.56 1.17 -8.59
N PHE A 374 -2.17 0.03 -8.86
CA PHE A 374 -3.16 -0.60 -8.03
C PHE A 374 -2.99 -2.12 -7.99
N ARG A 375 -3.48 -2.76 -6.91
CA ARG A 375 -3.62 -4.21 -6.83
C ARG A 375 -5.11 -4.56 -6.91
N PRO A 376 -5.61 -5.11 -8.04
CA PRO A 376 -7.00 -5.55 -8.13
C PRO A 376 -7.24 -6.84 -7.33
N GLU A 377 -8.38 -6.90 -6.65
CA GLU A 377 -9.00 -8.07 -6.05
C GLU A 377 -10.48 -8.05 -6.45
N LEU A 378 -10.74 -8.19 -7.76
CA LEU A 378 -12.07 -7.98 -8.33
C LEU A 378 -12.96 -9.21 -8.22
N ALA A 379 -12.37 -10.39 -8.08
CA ALA A 379 -13.09 -11.65 -7.88
C ALA A 379 -14.23 -11.89 -8.90
N GLN A 380 -14.02 -11.51 -10.18
CA GLN A 380 -15.01 -11.62 -11.26
C GLN A 380 -15.22 -13.05 -11.78
N TYR A 381 -14.83 -14.04 -10.97
CA TYR A 381 -14.81 -15.47 -11.28
C TYR A 381 -15.46 -16.26 -10.14
N GLY A 382 -15.61 -17.58 -10.32
CA GLY A 382 -16.14 -18.45 -9.28
C GLY A 382 -17.64 -18.26 -8.99
N LYS A 383 -18.12 -18.96 -7.96
CA LYS A 383 -19.49 -18.84 -7.45
C LYS A 383 -19.45 -18.31 -6.03
N PRO A 384 -20.23 -17.26 -5.70
CA PRO A 384 -20.33 -16.77 -4.34
C PRO A 384 -20.86 -17.86 -3.39
N ASP A 385 -20.37 -17.88 -2.16
CA ASP A 385 -20.96 -18.69 -1.09
C ASP A 385 -22.23 -18.04 -0.51
N GLN A 386 -22.78 -18.61 0.56
CA GLN A 386 -24.01 -18.11 1.20
C GLN A 386 -23.92 -16.67 1.74
N TYR A 387 -22.69 -16.14 1.90
CA TYR A 387 -22.43 -14.77 2.35
C TYR A 387 -21.99 -13.87 1.19
N GLY A 388 -22.14 -14.31 -0.06
CA GLY A 388 -21.71 -13.55 -1.23
C GLY A 388 -20.19 -13.54 -1.46
N ARG A 389 -19.42 -14.39 -0.77
CA ARG A 389 -17.96 -14.37 -0.83
C ARG A 389 -17.44 -15.24 -1.97
N VAL A 390 -16.40 -14.76 -2.64
CA VAL A 390 -15.69 -15.49 -3.69
C VAL A 390 -14.23 -15.65 -3.25
N MET A 391 -13.71 -16.87 -3.34
CA MET A 391 -12.28 -17.12 -3.12
C MET A 391 -11.50 -16.51 -4.28
N LEU A 392 -10.49 -15.68 -3.98
CA LEU A 392 -9.59 -15.16 -5.01
C LEU A 392 -8.89 -16.31 -5.75
N GLN A 393 -8.60 -16.13 -7.03
CA GLN A 393 -7.98 -17.12 -7.91
C GLN A 393 -6.91 -16.47 -8.78
N GLY A 394 -6.07 -17.31 -9.39
CA GLY A 394 -5.10 -16.88 -10.41
C GLY A 394 -4.11 -15.83 -9.88
N HIS A 395 -3.82 -14.83 -10.71
CA HIS A 395 -2.89 -13.76 -10.36
C HIS A 395 -3.37 -12.89 -9.18
N GLU A 396 -4.67 -12.64 -9.04
CA GLU A 396 -5.19 -11.85 -7.90
C GLU A 396 -4.84 -12.54 -6.57
N LEU A 397 -5.02 -13.87 -6.48
CA LEU A 397 -4.66 -14.63 -5.29
C LEU A 397 -3.14 -14.63 -5.05
N ALA A 398 -2.33 -14.86 -6.09
CA ALA A 398 -0.87 -14.90 -5.97
C ALA A 398 -0.30 -13.55 -5.49
N VAL A 399 -0.78 -12.45 -6.06
CA VAL A 399 -0.34 -11.10 -5.68
C VAL A 399 -0.87 -10.72 -4.30
N ALA A 400 -2.08 -11.15 -3.91
CA ALA A 400 -2.60 -10.95 -2.56
C ALA A 400 -1.76 -11.68 -1.48
N VAL A 401 -1.45 -12.97 -1.69
CA VAL A 401 -0.59 -13.75 -0.79
C VAL A 401 0.80 -13.13 -0.69
N ASN A 402 1.42 -12.77 -1.83
CA ASN A 402 2.72 -12.12 -1.84
C ASN A 402 2.69 -10.76 -1.14
N GLY A 403 1.68 -9.93 -1.44
CA GLY A 403 1.53 -8.58 -0.91
C GLY A 403 1.30 -8.53 0.61
N ALA A 404 0.87 -9.64 1.22
CA ALA A 404 0.79 -9.77 2.67
C ALA A 404 2.16 -9.79 3.36
N PHE A 405 3.23 -10.18 2.65
CA PHE A 405 4.56 -10.34 3.24
C PHE A 405 5.63 -9.46 2.61
N SER A 406 5.52 -9.15 1.32
CA SER A 406 6.57 -8.52 0.52
C SER A 406 6.11 -7.20 -0.12
N TYR A 407 7.08 -6.32 -0.41
CA TYR A 407 6.93 -5.19 -1.33
C TYR A 407 7.32 -5.54 -2.77
N LEU A 408 8.05 -6.64 -2.95
CA LEU A 408 8.58 -7.12 -4.21
C LEU A 408 7.68 -8.19 -4.82
N LYS A 409 7.92 -8.53 -6.08
CA LYS A 409 7.10 -9.47 -6.85
C LYS A 409 7.09 -10.88 -6.23
N PRO A 410 6.05 -11.69 -6.51
CA PRO A 410 5.99 -13.10 -6.12
C PRO A 410 7.31 -13.85 -6.38
N ASP A 411 7.74 -14.64 -5.39
CA ASP A 411 8.93 -15.48 -5.53
C ASP A 411 8.74 -16.57 -6.60
N ALA A 412 9.83 -17.25 -6.96
CA ALA A 412 9.81 -18.26 -8.01
C ALA A 412 8.91 -19.46 -7.67
N GLU A 413 8.80 -19.83 -6.39
CA GLU A 413 8.00 -20.97 -5.95
C GLU A 413 6.50 -20.68 -6.00
N LEU A 414 6.08 -19.49 -5.57
CA LEU A 414 4.70 -19.03 -5.65
C LEU A 414 4.25 -18.87 -7.10
N LYS A 415 5.13 -18.32 -7.97
CA LYS A 415 4.88 -18.27 -9.42
C LYS A 415 4.74 -19.66 -10.03
N LYS A 416 5.60 -20.60 -9.63
CA LYS A 416 5.51 -22.00 -10.05
C LYS A 416 4.21 -22.65 -9.57
N ALA A 417 3.82 -22.44 -8.32
CA ALA A 417 2.57 -22.96 -7.77
C ALA A 417 1.35 -22.44 -8.53
N LEU A 418 1.32 -21.14 -8.86
CA LEU A 418 0.28 -20.55 -9.71
C LEU A 418 0.24 -21.22 -11.09
N LYS A 419 1.40 -21.34 -11.77
CA LYS A 419 1.47 -21.92 -13.12
C LYS A 419 1.06 -23.39 -13.17
N GLU A 420 1.28 -24.13 -12.09
CA GLU A 420 0.95 -25.55 -11.97
C GLU A 420 -0.48 -25.80 -11.45
N GLY A 421 -1.30 -24.76 -11.24
CA GLY A 421 -2.65 -24.90 -10.69
C GLY A 421 -2.66 -25.33 -9.22
N ARG A 422 -1.55 -25.13 -8.49
CA ARG A 422 -1.42 -25.43 -7.06
C ARG A 422 -1.70 -24.19 -6.20
N LEU A 423 -2.55 -23.28 -6.66
CA LEU A 423 -2.93 -22.07 -5.92
C LEU A 423 -4.40 -21.76 -6.17
N GLU A 424 -5.27 -22.72 -5.86
CA GLU A 424 -6.72 -22.65 -6.14
C GLU A 424 -7.57 -22.90 -4.90
N THR A 425 -7.04 -23.66 -3.93
CA THR A 425 -7.76 -24.08 -2.72
C THR A 425 -7.27 -23.39 -1.45
N ARG A 426 -8.03 -23.48 -0.36
CA ARG A 426 -7.61 -22.95 0.96
C ARG A 426 -6.37 -23.68 1.48
N GLU A 427 -6.24 -24.95 1.16
CA GLU A 427 -5.14 -25.83 1.50
C GLU A 427 -3.86 -25.42 0.76
N ASP A 428 -3.99 -25.03 -0.51
CA ASP A 428 -2.89 -24.44 -1.27
C ASP A 428 -2.41 -23.13 -0.66
N VAL A 429 -3.35 -22.23 -0.35
CA VAL A 429 -3.02 -20.95 0.29
C VAL A 429 -2.34 -21.19 1.64
N ARG A 430 -2.88 -22.09 2.48
CA ARG A 430 -2.26 -22.46 3.75
C ARG A 430 -0.84 -22.97 3.53
N ARG A 431 -0.61 -23.87 2.56
CA ARG A 431 0.72 -24.40 2.26
C ARG A 431 1.70 -23.29 1.89
N GLU A 432 1.34 -22.38 0.97
CA GLU A 432 2.22 -21.30 0.53
C GLU A 432 2.47 -20.26 1.63
N VAL A 433 1.45 -19.91 2.42
CA VAL A 433 1.60 -19.00 3.56
C VAL A 433 2.51 -19.62 4.63
N THR A 434 2.29 -20.89 4.98
CA THR A 434 3.14 -21.60 5.95
C THR A 434 4.59 -21.70 5.45
N ARG A 435 4.80 -21.98 4.16
CA ARG A 435 6.14 -21.98 3.54
C ARG A 435 6.82 -20.62 3.71
N ILE A 436 6.15 -19.54 3.32
CA ILE A 436 6.70 -18.18 3.43
C ILE A 436 7.03 -17.85 4.88
N LEU A 437 6.13 -18.12 5.81
CA LEU A 437 6.33 -17.83 7.24
C LEU A 437 7.47 -18.64 7.86
N SER A 438 7.61 -19.91 7.47
CA SER A 438 8.62 -20.82 8.06
C SER A 438 10.02 -20.61 7.48
N ASP A 439 10.14 -20.05 6.29
CA ASP A 439 11.43 -19.79 5.65
C ASP A 439 12.03 -18.46 6.12
N GLU A 440 13.02 -18.53 7.00
CA GLU A 440 13.75 -17.36 7.51
C GLU A 440 14.54 -16.62 6.42
N SER A 441 14.85 -17.25 5.29
CA SER A 441 15.57 -16.57 4.19
C SER A 441 14.67 -15.62 3.38
N ILE A 442 13.35 -15.76 3.49
CA ILE A 442 12.39 -14.86 2.84
C ILE A 442 12.23 -13.61 3.70
N ARG A 443 12.58 -12.43 3.17
CA ARG A 443 12.36 -11.15 3.86
C ARG A 443 10.87 -10.79 3.87
N LYS A 444 10.35 -10.40 5.05
CA LYS A 444 8.92 -10.13 5.31
C LYS A 444 8.70 -8.68 5.81
N PRO A 445 9.04 -7.65 5.02
CA PRO A 445 9.04 -6.26 5.47
C PRO A 445 7.65 -5.75 5.92
N ARG A 446 6.57 -6.38 5.47
CA ARG A 446 5.19 -6.03 5.87
C ARG A 446 4.91 -6.18 7.35
N ILE A 447 5.65 -7.07 8.04
CA ILE A 447 5.54 -7.20 9.50
C ILE A 447 5.93 -5.87 10.15
N LEU A 448 7.09 -5.32 9.83
CA LEU A 448 7.51 -4.02 10.38
C LEU A 448 6.60 -2.88 9.93
N GLN A 449 6.11 -2.90 8.69
CA GLN A 449 5.13 -1.92 8.22
C GLN A 449 3.89 -1.87 9.11
N PHE A 450 3.36 -3.03 9.51
CA PHE A 450 2.22 -3.09 10.43
C PHE A 450 2.53 -2.35 11.73
N PHE A 451 3.70 -2.60 12.34
CA PHE A 451 4.10 -1.91 13.56
C PHE A 451 4.33 -0.41 13.36
N HIS A 452 4.93 0.01 12.24
CA HIS A 452 5.05 1.43 11.87
C HIS A 452 3.68 2.09 11.79
N GLU A 453 2.74 1.50 11.06
CA GLU A 453 1.42 2.09 10.84
C GLU A 453 0.51 2.03 12.06
N TYR A 454 0.70 1.01 12.91
CA TYR A 454 -0.12 0.81 14.10
C TYR A 454 0.32 1.69 15.28
N PHE A 455 1.63 1.88 15.46
CA PHE A 455 2.19 2.67 16.57
C PHE A 455 2.72 4.05 16.16
N ASP A 456 2.89 4.33 14.86
CA ASP A 456 3.45 5.56 14.29
C ASP A 456 4.79 6.00 14.90
N TYR A 457 5.59 5.05 15.41
CA TYR A 457 6.83 5.37 16.10
C TYR A 457 7.91 5.93 15.16
N ASP A 458 7.85 5.61 13.86
CA ASP A 458 8.75 6.11 12.84
C ASP A 458 8.54 7.61 12.55
N LEU A 459 7.39 8.17 12.95
CA LEU A 459 7.07 9.59 12.83
C LEU A 459 7.65 10.44 13.96
N ALA A 460 8.30 9.83 14.96
CA ALA A 460 8.78 10.53 16.14
C ALA A 460 9.77 11.69 15.81
N GLY A 461 10.54 11.56 14.72
CA GLY A 461 11.44 12.62 14.25
C GLY A 461 10.73 13.86 13.68
N GLY A 462 9.47 13.72 13.27
CA GLY A 462 8.62 14.82 12.80
C GLY A 462 7.90 15.56 13.94
N ILE A 463 7.94 15.05 15.17
CA ILE A 463 7.30 15.70 16.32
C ILE A 463 8.19 16.84 16.81
N CYS A 464 7.70 18.07 16.70
CA CYS A 464 8.36 19.23 17.30
C CYS A 464 8.42 19.04 18.82
N LYS A 465 9.65 19.00 19.38
CA LYS A 465 9.86 18.96 20.82
C LYS A 465 10.36 20.32 21.28
N ASP A 466 9.88 20.75 22.45
CA ASP A 466 10.43 21.92 23.12
C ASP A 466 11.90 21.64 23.50
N SER A 467 12.81 22.44 22.96
CA SER A 467 14.25 22.29 23.17
C SER A 467 14.64 22.40 24.65
N LYS A 468 13.90 23.18 25.46
CA LYS A 468 14.20 23.33 26.89
C LYS A 468 13.83 22.06 27.66
N ALA A 469 12.61 21.55 27.48
CA ALA A 469 12.15 20.30 28.09
C ALA A 469 13.05 19.12 27.69
N LEU A 470 13.46 19.06 26.41
CA LEU A 470 14.35 18.02 25.92
C LEU A 470 15.75 18.10 26.57
N ASN A 471 16.34 19.30 26.65
CA ASN A 471 17.63 19.49 27.31
C ASN A 471 17.56 19.13 28.80
N ALA A 472 16.45 19.46 29.48
CA ALA A 472 16.22 19.09 30.87
C ALA A 472 16.12 17.56 31.06
N ALA A 473 15.58 16.83 30.08
CA ALA A 473 15.53 15.38 30.05
C ALA A 473 16.86 14.72 29.58
N GLY A 474 17.93 15.50 29.36
CA GLY A 474 19.25 15.01 28.95
C GLY A 474 19.48 14.89 27.44
N GLY A 475 18.56 15.37 26.61
CA GLY A 475 18.71 15.42 25.16
C GLY A 475 19.67 16.53 24.67
N ARG A 476 20.04 16.48 23.38
CA ARG A 476 20.96 17.44 22.74
C ARG A 476 20.36 18.06 21.47
N SER A 477 20.99 19.11 20.93
CA SER A 477 20.50 19.98 19.83
C SER A 477 20.29 19.37 18.44
N LYS A 478 20.58 18.07 18.23
CA LYS A 478 20.35 17.36 16.94
C LYS A 478 19.22 16.33 17.04
N PHE A 479 18.13 16.70 17.70
CA PHE A 479 17.06 15.77 18.07
C PHE A 479 16.36 15.06 16.88
N PRO A 480 15.90 15.75 15.81
CA PRO A 480 15.20 15.08 14.72
C PRO A 480 16.03 13.97 14.07
N ASN A 481 17.31 14.25 13.81
CA ASN A 481 18.25 13.29 13.21
C ASN A 481 18.46 12.05 14.08
N VAL A 482 18.56 12.24 15.41
CA VAL A 482 18.69 11.12 16.35
C VAL A 482 17.43 10.26 16.33
N MET A 483 16.25 10.88 16.34
CA MET A 483 14.98 10.15 16.32
C MET A 483 14.79 9.35 15.01
N PHE A 484 15.07 9.95 13.86
CA PHE A 484 15.03 9.22 12.58
C PHE A 484 16.03 8.06 12.56
N GLY A 485 17.22 8.23 13.15
CA GLY A 485 18.21 7.16 13.30
C GLY A 485 17.80 6.07 14.30
N MET A 486 17.01 6.41 15.32
CA MET A 486 16.53 5.45 16.32
C MET A 486 15.44 4.52 15.79
N THR A 487 14.73 4.87 14.72
CA THR A 487 13.70 4.01 14.10
C THR A 487 14.25 2.61 13.82
N ALA A 488 15.43 2.50 13.22
CA ALA A 488 16.05 1.20 12.94
C ALA A 488 16.36 0.38 14.21
N SER A 489 16.64 1.05 15.33
CA SER A 489 16.85 0.36 16.62
C SER A 489 15.54 -0.16 17.20
N VAL A 490 14.45 0.60 17.05
CA VAL A 490 13.10 0.17 17.46
C VAL A 490 12.59 -0.95 16.56
N ASP A 491 12.81 -0.86 15.25
CA ASP A 491 12.52 -1.95 14.29
C ASP A 491 13.18 -3.25 14.75
N ARG A 492 14.47 -3.19 15.11
CA ARG A 492 15.20 -4.37 15.57
C ARG A 492 14.66 -4.92 16.89
N LEU A 493 14.26 -4.05 17.81
CA LEU A 493 13.62 -4.47 19.06
C LEU A 493 12.29 -5.21 18.78
N ILE A 494 11.46 -4.68 17.89
CA ILE A 494 10.20 -5.30 17.48
C ILE A 494 10.45 -6.67 16.86
N GLU A 495 11.42 -6.78 15.94
CA GLU A 495 11.77 -8.06 15.33
C GLU A 495 12.22 -9.09 16.38
N LEU A 496 12.99 -8.68 17.39
CA LEU A 496 13.41 -9.57 18.50
C LEU A 496 12.20 -10.04 19.31
N ILE A 497 11.27 -9.13 19.65
CA ILE A 497 10.04 -9.47 20.37
C ILE A 497 9.19 -10.45 19.55
N VAL A 498 9.00 -10.19 18.26
CA VAL A 498 8.23 -11.06 17.35
C VAL A 498 8.90 -12.44 17.21
N GLN A 499 10.24 -12.50 17.21
CA GLN A 499 10.98 -13.77 17.18
C GLN A 499 10.79 -14.59 18.47
N GLU A 500 10.66 -13.93 19.62
CA GLU A 500 10.41 -14.59 20.91
C GLU A 500 8.93 -14.98 21.09
N ASP A 501 8.02 -14.28 20.42
CA ASP A 501 6.59 -14.52 20.55
C ASP A 501 6.15 -15.82 19.86
N LYS A 502 5.90 -16.83 20.69
CA LYS A 502 5.37 -18.14 20.27
C LYS A 502 3.84 -18.20 20.23
N GLN A 503 3.14 -17.10 20.49
CA GLN A 503 1.68 -17.05 20.64
C GLN A 503 0.97 -16.33 19.49
N VAL A 504 1.69 -15.83 18.49
CA VAL A 504 1.13 -15.04 17.36
C VAL A 504 0.05 -15.79 16.56
N LEU A 505 0.03 -17.13 16.59
CA LEU A 505 -0.94 -17.97 15.86
C LEU A 505 -1.79 -18.88 16.79
N LYS A 506 -1.97 -18.52 18.06
CA LYS A 506 -2.84 -19.30 18.96
C LYS A 506 -4.30 -19.25 18.55
#